data_AF-A0A1V1T9I7-F1
#
_entry.id   AF-A0A1V1T9I7-F1
#
_cell.length_a   1.000
_cell.length_b   1.000
_cell.length_c   1.000
_cell.angle_alpha   90.00
_cell.angle_beta   90.00
_cell.angle_gamma   90.00
#
_symmetry.space_group_name_H-M   'P 1'
#
loop_
_entity.id
_entity.type
_entity.pdbx_description
1 polymer ?
#
loop_
_entity_poly.entity_id
_entity_poly.type
_entity_poly.pdbx_seq_one_letter_code
_entity_poly.pdbx_strand_id
1 'polypeptide(L)'
;MDLPAGGPRARLNFLVEAIKRLDNRFKTNFSQWVDLKLRSPAHYFQASYSETISILQLISEERWKVDADPELEPDLKKAFKATVNLLSKSLDYAKGAGYILRPVHKELLSDVHRLGERHDVTGRNGLGLHIIGMFTLLHDIWPPGREAWTASGSDLKPNDDFDRIFNEFDALDHRGLKMQGDYEIFARRSWDLLQDACRALHIPESEASPGDYFFDNDARPTYVDYPCNSNEFLYGKGGRQGILGLKSRLGAPLPTSQQQEINNAIGRRIPRLPASKNVRTKRNYIMTHNDVIADIEDTLHEIQVLNPENMPIARPNIERLITPTCENRKEILVLYEDDLYEIVKDIYQEKFKMPLNQKTLPLTPDSREDWLKRAAREIKAARVLINPRADVAPTVYEAKKMRLAAYRLKLSRAVYMFGLFLGEQDASPTELKTALLERLDDWILHEHAWNAGDRYILKRVRLSTQTADKVQKDIETRNRNILQWREMRDEAEKSPLSNYEANRSLPSEPQEPENFDPVLTEERIKTANILLNNVLDPKFPNASDYVADVREERRRRDWFQQRAHAKLTGGPSPVWTHKRVVNPFTKGGPPNWESLARETCWDRLKYMWVMTYWRFYQLKELEL
;
A
#
# COMPACT_ATOMS: atom_id res chain seq x y z
N MET A 1 -30.66 -13.38 -14.60
CA MET A 1 -31.00 -14.76 -15.03
C MET A 1 -31.81 -15.33 -13.91
N ASP A 2 -33.05 -15.72 -14.18
CA ASP A 2 -33.96 -16.18 -13.13
C ASP A 2 -34.09 -17.69 -13.20
N LEU A 3 -34.17 -18.35 -12.03
CA LEU A 3 -34.38 -19.78 -11.96
C LEU A 3 -35.82 -20.13 -12.40
N PRO A 4 -36.03 -21.26 -13.07
CA PRO A 4 -37.37 -21.68 -13.47
C PRO A 4 -38.27 -21.89 -12.24
N ALA A 5 -39.55 -21.56 -12.37
CA ALA A 5 -40.56 -21.94 -11.39
C ALA A 5 -40.64 -23.47 -11.31
N GLY A 6 -40.23 -24.04 -10.18
CA GLY A 6 -40.15 -25.48 -9.95
C GLY A 6 -39.41 -25.83 -8.66
N GLY A 7 -39.50 -27.09 -8.24
CA GLY A 7 -38.84 -27.57 -7.02
C GLY A 7 -37.30 -27.59 -7.11
N PRO A 8 -36.60 -27.79 -5.99
CA PRO A 8 -35.13 -27.73 -5.90
C PRO A 8 -34.39 -28.55 -6.97
N ARG A 9 -34.88 -29.75 -7.29
CA ARG A 9 -34.29 -30.62 -8.32
C ARG A 9 -34.35 -30.01 -9.73
N ALA A 10 -35.45 -29.35 -10.08
CA ALA A 10 -35.61 -28.71 -11.39
C ALA A 10 -34.66 -27.51 -11.55
N ARG A 11 -34.50 -26.71 -10.48
CA ARG A 11 -33.56 -25.58 -10.43
C ARG A 11 -32.11 -26.05 -10.50
N LEU A 12 -31.74 -27.12 -9.78
CA LEU A 12 -30.43 -27.75 -9.89
C LEU A 12 -30.14 -28.25 -11.32
N ASN A 13 -31.10 -28.94 -11.96
CA ASN A 13 -30.94 -29.42 -13.33
C ASN A 13 -30.72 -28.26 -14.31
N PHE A 14 -31.46 -27.16 -14.15
CA PHE A 14 -31.26 -25.95 -14.94
C PHE A 14 -29.84 -25.38 -14.79
N LEU A 15 -29.33 -25.29 -13.55
CA LEU A 15 -27.97 -24.83 -13.26
C LEU A 15 -26.91 -25.75 -13.89
N VAL A 16 -27.07 -27.07 -13.77
CA VAL A 16 -26.16 -28.05 -14.37
C VAL A 16 -26.11 -27.93 -15.89
N GLU A 17 -27.26 -27.77 -16.55
CA GLU A 17 -27.31 -27.55 -18.00
C GLU A 17 -26.69 -26.21 -18.40
N ALA A 18 -26.90 -25.14 -17.62
CA ALA A 18 -26.25 -23.86 -17.86
C ALA A 18 -24.72 -23.96 -17.76
N ILE A 19 -24.19 -24.67 -16.76
CA ILE A 19 -22.76 -24.95 -16.60
C ILE A 19 -22.21 -25.73 -17.81
N LYS A 20 -22.92 -26.76 -18.28
CA LYS A 20 -22.50 -27.53 -19.47
C LYS A 20 -22.44 -26.65 -20.73
N ARG A 21 -23.43 -25.78 -20.93
CA ARG A 21 -23.43 -24.82 -22.05
C ARG A 21 -22.21 -23.92 -21.96
N LEU A 22 -21.93 -23.31 -20.79
CA LEU A 22 -20.76 -22.47 -20.60
C LEU A 22 -19.45 -23.22 -20.85
N ASP A 23 -19.30 -24.44 -20.32
CA ASP A 23 -18.13 -25.28 -20.53
C ASP A 23 -17.86 -25.52 -22.03
N ASN A 24 -18.91 -25.71 -22.82
CA ASN A 24 -18.81 -25.82 -24.27
C ASN A 24 -18.32 -24.52 -24.92
N ARG A 25 -18.77 -23.34 -24.46
CA ARG A 25 -18.30 -22.04 -24.98
C ARG A 25 -16.79 -21.84 -24.74
N PHE A 26 -16.30 -22.22 -23.56
CA PHE A 26 -14.86 -22.18 -23.27
C PHE A 26 -14.08 -23.18 -24.14
N LYS A 27 -14.60 -24.39 -24.39
CA LYS A 27 -13.96 -25.38 -25.26
C LYS A 27 -13.84 -24.92 -26.71
N THR A 28 -14.80 -24.15 -27.20
CA THR A 28 -14.80 -23.62 -28.57
C THR A 28 -14.07 -22.28 -28.69
N ASN A 29 -13.46 -21.78 -27.60
CA ASN A 29 -12.83 -20.46 -27.54
C ASN A 29 -13.72 -19.34 -28.10
N PHE A 30 -15.03 -19.43 -27.84
CA PHE A 30 -16.02 -18.44 -28.27
C PHE A 30 -16.11 -18.25 -29.80
N SER A 31 -15.78 -19.27 -30.59
CA SER A 31 -15.79 -19.21 -32.06
C SER A 31 -17.18 -18.97 -32.67
N GLN A 32 -18.26 -19.31 -31.95
CA GLN A 32 -19.66 -19.20 -32.39
C GLN A 32 -20.27 -17.79 -32.21
N TRP A 33 -19.44 -16.76 -31.98
CA TRP A 33 -19.93 -15.41 -31.70
C TRP A 33 -20.76 -14.80 -32.85
N VAL A 34 -20.46 -15.16 -34.11
CA VAL A 34 -21.18 -14.71 -35.30
C VAL A 34 -22.62 -15.23 -35.30
N ASP A 35 -22.79 -16.52 -35.01
CA ASP A 35 -24.10 -17.19 -34.98
C ASP A 35 -25.02 -16.58 -33.91
N LEU A 36 -24.43 -16.05 -32.83
CA LEU A 36 -25.12 -15.37 -31.74
C LEU A 36 -25.28 -13.86 -31.95
N LYS A 37 -24.90 -13.35 -33.12
CA LYS A 37 -24.99 -11.91 -33.48
C LYS A 37 -24.27 -10.99 -32.49
N LEU A 38 -23.19 -11.48 -31.86
CA LEU A 38 -22.36 -10.68 -30.97
C LEU A 38 -21.34 -9.88 -31.79
N ARG A 39 -20.80 -8.80 -31.21
CA ARG A 39 -19.88 -7.89 -31.93
C ARG A 39 -18.48 -8.47 -32.14
N SER A 40 -18.02 -9.33 -31.23
CA SER A 40 -16.70 -9.96 -31.30
C SER A 40 -16.61 -11.16 -30.35
N PRO A 41 -15.56 -12.01 -30.47
CA PRO A 41 -15.27 -13.04 -29.48
C PRO A 41 -15.12 -12.49 -28.06
N ALA A 42 -14.58 -11.27 -27.92
CA ALA A 42 -14.43 -10.61 -26.62
C ALA A 42 -15.77 -10.30 -25.95
N HIS A 43 -16.77 -9.87 -26.73
CA HIS A 43 -18.14 -9.67 -26.22
C HIS A 43 -18.80 -11.00 -25.82
N TYR A 44 -18.53 -12.07 -26.56
CA TYR A 44 -19.05 -13.39 -26.20
C TYR A 44 -18.38 -13.95 -24.94
N PHE A 45 -17.09 -13.73 -24.78
CA PHE A 45 -16.37 -14.03 -23.56
C PHE A 45 -16.93 -13.24 -22.36
N GLN A 46 -17.06 -11.92 -22.47
CA GLN A 46 -17.58 -11.07 -21.39
C GLN A 46 -18.99 -11.50 -20.97
N ALA A 47 -19.91 -11.71 -21.92
CA ALA A 47 -21.25 -12.20 -21.60
C ALA A 47 -21.23 -13.56 -20.90
N SER A 48 -20.35 -14.48 -21.34
CA SER A 48 -20.20 -15.80 -20.71
C SER A 48 -19.56 -15.71 -19.31
N TYR A 49 -18.64 -14.77 -19.10
CA TYR A 49 -18.05 -14.48 -17.80
C TYR A 49 -19.10 -13.95 -16.81
N SER A 50 -19.90 -12.98 -17.26
CA SER A 50 -21.02 -12.43 -16.49
C SER A 50 -22.08 -13.50 -16.12
N GLU A 51 -22.38 -14.40 -17.06
CA GLU A 51 -23.28 -15.55 -16.84
C GLU A 51 -22.68 -16.54 -15.82
N THR A 52 -21.37 -16.79 -15.87
CA THR A 52 -20.66 -17.66 -14.92
C THR A 52 -20.79 -17.13 -13.49
N ILE A 53 -20.59 -15.83 -13.28
CA ILE A 53 -20.75 -15.17 -11.97
C ILE A 53 -22.20 -15.28 -11.48
N SER A 54 -23.16 -15.08 -12.38
CA SER A 54 -24.59 -15.16 -12.05
C SER A 54 -24.99 -16.59 -11.64
N ILE A 55 -24.49 -17.62 -12.34
CA ILE A 55 -24.73 -19.02 -11.97
C ILE A 55 -24.10 -19.35 -10.62
N LEU A 56 -22.88 -18.89 -10.35
CA LEU A 56 -22.29 -19.01 -9.01
C LEU A 56 -23.18 -18.39 -7.93
N GLN A 57 -23.84 -17.27 -8.24
CA GLN A 57 -24.70 -16.58 -7.29
C GLN A 57 -25.93 -17.41 -7.00
N LEU A 58 -26.61 -17.87 -8.04
CA LEU A 58 -27.79 -18.72 -7.93
C LEU A 58 -27.50 -20.04 -7.20
N ILE A 59 -26.33 -20.66 -7.42
CA ILE A 59 -25.94 -21.88 -6.68
C ILE A 59 -25.79 -21.59 -5.18
N SER A 60 -25.16 -20.47 -4.82
CA SER A 60 -24.98 -20.09 -3.41
C SER A 60 -26.32 -19.74 -2.76
N GLU A 61 -27.18 -18.99 -3.44
CA GLU A 61 -28.52 -18.63 -2.98
C GLU A 61 -29.43 -19.85 -2.80
N GLU A 62 -29.34 -20.85 -3.69
CA GLU A 62 -30.15 -22.07 -3.62
C GLU A 62 -29.95 -22.85 -2.32
N ARG A 63 -28.74 -22.79 -1.73
CA ARG A 63 -28.44 -23.43 -0.43
C ARG A 63 -29.15 -22.77 0.75
N TRP A 64 -29.56 -21.52 0.60
CA TRP A 64 -30.17 -20.72 1.67
C TRP A 64 -31.69 -20.53 1.48
N LYS A 65 -32.29 -21.17 0.48
CA LYS A 65 -33.74 -21.11 0.27
C LYS A 65 -34.49 -21.91 1.32
N VAL A 66 -35.73 -21.45 1.59
CA VAL A 66 -36.63 -22.10 2.56
C VAL A 66 -36.99 -23.53 2.15
N ASP A 67 -37.11 -23.78 0.84
CA ASP A 67 -37.40 -25.10 0.28
C ASP A 67 -36.13 -25.89 -0.09
N ALA A 68 -34.95 -25.52 0.43
CA ALA A 68 -33.71 -26.23 0.14
C ALA A 68 -33.80 -27.70 0.58
N ASP A 69 -33.40 -28.60 -0.32
CA ASP A 69 -33.38 -30.04 -0.10
C ASP A 69 -31.97 -30.50 0.33
N PRO A 70 -31.76 -30.97 1.58
CA PRO A 70 -30.45 -31.42 2.06
C PRO A 70 -29.84 -32.56 1.23
N GLU A 71 -30.65 -33.39 0.57
CA GLU A 71 -30.15 -34.48 -0.28
C GLU A 71 -29.44 -33.97 -1.54
N LEU A 72 -29.74 -32.73 -1.97
CA LEU A 72 -29.14 -32.10 -3.14
C LEU A 72 -27.84 -31.34 -2.83
N GLU A 73 -27.48 -31.19 -1.56
CA GLU A 73 -26.27 -30.45 -1.16
C GLU A 73 -24.97 -30.98 -1.80
N PRO A 74 -24.74 -32.30 -1.93
CA PRO A 74 -23.57 -32.82 -2.66
C PRO A 74 -23.55 -32.40 -4.13
N ASP A 75 -24.71 -32.38 -4.80
CA ASP A 75 -24.84 -31.98 -6.20
C ASP A 75 -24.62 -30.46 -6.37
N LEU A 76 -25.14 -29.64 -5.44
CA LEU A 76 -24.89 -28.20 -5.41
C LEU A 76 -23.40 -27.88 -5.15
N LYS A 77 -22.72 -28.64 -4.30
CA LYS A 77 -21.26 -28.53 -4.11
C LYS A 77 -20.50 -28.87 -5.40
N LYS A 78 -20.92 -29.91 -6.11
CA LYS A 78 -20.33 -30.30 -7.39
C LYS A 78 -20.55 -29.25 -8.46
N ALA A 79 -21.76 -28.68 -8.56
CA ALA A 79 -22.09 -27.60 -9.46
C ALA A 79 -21.27 -26.33 -9.16
N PHE A 80 -21.14 -25.96 -7.88
CA PHE A 80 -20.31 -24.85 -7.44
C PHE A 80 -18.85 -25.04 -7.89
N LYS A 81 -18.26 -26.20 -7.59
CA LYS A 81 -16.87 -26.52 -7.99
C LYS A 81 -16.69 -26.50 -9.51
N ALA A 82 -17.65 -27.04 -10.27
CA ALA A 82 -17.61 -26.99 -11.72
C ALA A 82 -17.63 -25.55 -12.25
N THR A 83 -18.40 -24.66 -11.62
CA THR A 83 -18.48 -23.26 -12.02
C THR A 83 -17.22 -22.47 -11.62
N VAL A 84 -16.60 -22.77 -10.47
CA VAL A 84 -15.27 -22.24 -10.11
C VAL A 84 -14.22 -22.68 -11.15
N ASN A 85 -14.26 -23.91 -11.66
CA ASN A 85 -13.36 -24.33 -12.73
C ASN A 85 -13.59 -23.53 -14.04
N LEU A 86 -14.81 -23.07 -14.32
CA LEU A 86 -15.09 -22.17 -15.45
C LEU A 86 -14.43 -20.80 -15.24
N LEU A 87 -14.38 -20.30 -14.01
CA LEU A 87 -13.62 -19.09 -13.70
C LEU A 87 -12.12 -19.28 -13.98
N SER A 88 -11.52 -20.42 -13.58
CA SER A 88 -10.13 -20.73 -13.92
C SER A 88 -9.88 -20.75 -15.44
N LYS A 89 -10.80 -21.34 -16.22
CA LYS A 89 -10.75 -21.30 -17.69
C LYS A 89 -10.90 -19.88 -18.24
N SER A 90 -11.72 -19.05 -17.59
CA SER A 90 -11.88 -17.64 -17.95
C SER A 90 -10.58 -16.88 -17.78
N LEU A 91 -9.87 -17.13 -16.68
CA LEU A 91 -8.56 -16.54 -16.43
C LEU A 91 -7.54 -16.96 -17.48
N ASP A 92 -7.51 -18.24 -17.84
CA ASP A 92 -6.60 -18.75 -18.87
C ASP A 92 -6.91 -18.18 -20.26
N TYR A 93 -8.20 -18.04 -20.60
CA TYR A 93 -8.62 -17.37 -21.83
C TYR A 93 -8.21 -15.90 -21.83
N ALA A 94 -8.47 -15.17 -20.74
CA ALA A 94 -8.13 -13.76 -20.63
C ALA A 94 -6.62 -13.51 -20.77
N LYS A 95 -5.79 -14.38 -20.17
CA LYS A 95 -4.33 -14.39 -20.36
C LYS A 95 -3.92 -14.53 -21.82
N GLY A 96 -4.58 -15.42 -22.56
CA GLY A 96 -4.30 -15.65 -23.98
C GLY A 96 -4.81 -14.53 -24.90
N ALA A 97 -5.97 -13.94 -24.57
CA ALA A 97 -6.60 -12.90 -25.39
C ALA A 97 -5.94 -11.53 -25.24
N GLY A 98 -5.49 -11.17 -24.03
CA GLY A 98 -4.78 -9.91 -23.75
C GLY A 98 -5.54 -8.68 -24.29
N TYR A 99 -4.87 -7.86 -25.09
CA TYR A 99 -5.41 -6.60 -25.62
C TYR A 99 -6.67 -6.75 -26.47
N ILE A 100 -6.99 -7.95 -26.97
CA ILE A 100 -8.24 -8.23 -27.70
C ILE A 100 -9.47 -7.96 -26.80
N LEU A 101 -9.31 -8.01 -25.48
CA LEU A 101 -10.38 -7.74 -24.50
C LEU A 101 -10.60 -6.25 -24.21
N ARG A 102 -9.77 -5.32 -24.72
CA ARG A 102 -9.94 -3.88 -24.50
C ARG A 102 -11.36 -3.35 -24.79
N PRO A 103 -12.03 -3.75 -25.89
CA PRO A 103 -13.37 -3.24 -26.19
C PRO A 103 -14.45 -3.61 -25.17
N VAL A 104 -14.19 -4.58 -24.30
CA VAL A 104 -15.11 -5.05 -23.25
C VAL A 104 -14.49 -4.92 -21.85
N HIS A 105 -13.41 -4.14 -21.73
CA HIS A 105 -12.65 -4.03 -20.50
C HIS A 105 -13.50 -3.48 -19.35
N LYS A 106 -14.30 -2.44 -19.62
CA LYS A 106 -15.16 -1.79 -18.61
C LYS A 106 -16.20 -2.77 -18.06
N GLU A 107 -16.85 -3.53 -18.94
CA GLU A 107 -17.86 -4.53 -18.58
C GLU A 107 -17.23 -5.70 -17.81
N LEU A 108 -16.05 -6.17 -18.26
CA LEU A 108 -15.31 -7.22 -17.54
C LEU A 108 -14.87 -6.75 -16.15
N LEU A 109 -14.37 -5.52 -16.02
CA LEU A 109 -13.97 -4.94 -14.75
C LEU A 109 -15.18 -4.86 -13.80
N SER A 110 -16.31 -4.37 -14.29
CA SER A 110 -17.58 -4.35 -13.56
C SER A 110 -18.01 -5.74 -13.09
N ASP A 111 -17.92 -6.75 -13.97
CA ASP A 111 -18.20 -8.14 -13.59
C ASP A 111 -17.24 -8.68 -12.52
N VAL A 112 -15.94 -8.34 -12.57
CA VAL A 112 -14.97 -8.73 -11.53
C VAL A 112 -15.27 -8.06 -10.19
N HIS A 113 -15.65 -6.78 -10.18
CA HIS A 113 -16.10 -6.10 -8.96
C HIS A 113 -17.35 -6.76 -8.38
N ARG A 114 -18.37 -7.04 -9.21
CA ARG A 114 -19.58 -7.75 -8.80
C ARG A 114 -19.27 -9.13 -8.20
N LEU A 115 -18.26 -9.83 -8.71
CA LEU A 115 -17.78 -11.08 -8.12
C LEU A 115 -17.13 -10.84 -6.75
N GLY A 116 -16.38 -9.77 -6.57
CA GLY A 116 -15.74 -9.38 -5.31
C GLY A 116 -16.69 -8.90 -4.22
N GLU A 117 -17.83 -8.32 -4.57
CA GLU A 117 -18.86 -7.84 -3.63
C GLU A 117 -19.69 -8.96 -2.99
N ARG A 118 -19.51 -10.21 -3.43
CA ARG A 118 -20.28 -11.34 -2.90
C ARG A 118 -19.81 -11.72 -1.50
N HIS A 119 -20.78 -12.02 -0.65
CA HIS A 119 -20.57 -12.47 0.73
C HIS A 119 -19.88 -13.84 0.86
N ASP A 120 -19.90 -14.67 -0.19
CA ASP A 120 -19.35 -16.03 -0.18
C ASP A 120 -17.92 -16.12 -0.72
N VAL A 121 -17.26 -15.00 -1.03
CA VAL A 121 -15.84 -14.99 -1.45
C VAL A 121 -14.95 -15.34 -0.25
N THR A 122 -14.14 -16.39 -0.38
CA THR A 122 -13.17 -16.78 0.65
C THR A 122 -11.85 -17.20 0.00
N GLY A 123 -10.75 -17.15 0.75
CA GLY A 123 -9.46 -17.65 0.25
C GLY A 123 -9.48 -19.15 -0.09
N ARG A 124 -10.41 -19.93 0.48
CA ARG A 124 -10.47 -21.39 0.36
C ARG A 124 -11.29 -21.90 -0.83
N ASN A 125 -12.19 -21.10 -1.37
CA ASN A 125 -13.07 -21.53 -2.48
C ASN A 125 -12.55 -21.13 -3.87
N GLY A 126 -11.36 -20.51 -3.94
CA GLY A 126 -10.71 -20.11 -5.19
C GLY A 126 -11.24 -18.83 -5.82
N LEU A 127 -12.34 -18.25 -5.30
CA LEU A 127 -12.91 -17.01 -5.85
C LEU A 127 -11.97 -15.82 -5.65
N GLY A 128 -11.37 -15.69 -4.47
CA GLY A 128 -10.41 -14.61 -4.18
C GLY A 128 -9.19 -14.61 -5.11
N LEU A 129 -8.59 -15.79 -5.34
CA LEU A 129 -7.46 -15.95 -6.27
C LEU A 129 -7.85 -15.58 -7.70
N HIS A 130 -9.06 -15.95 -8.12
CA HIS A 130 -9.57 -15.59 -9.45
C HIS A 130 -9.79 -14.08 -9.60
N ILE A 131 -10.38 -13.44 -8.61
CA ILE A 131 -10.59 -11.98 -8.57
C ILE A 131 -9.26 -11.25 -8.72
N ILE A 132 -8.26 -11.60 -7.90
CA ILE A 132 -6.91 -11.01 -7.97
C ILE A 132 -6.31 -11.23 -9.36
N GLY A 133 -6.37 -12.46 -9.88
CA GLY A 133 -5.82 -12.80 -11.20
C GLY A 133 -6.46 -12.00 -12.33
N MET A 134 -7.79 -11.84 -12.33
CA MET A 134 -8.49 -11.06 -13.33
C MET A 134 -8.21 -9.56 -13.21
N PHE A 135 -8.17 -9.02 -11.99
CA PHE A 135 -7.81 -7.61 -11.78
C PHE A 135 -6.40 -7.30 -12.31
N THR A 136 -5.41 -8.15 -12.06
CA THR A 136 -4.05 -7.98 -12.60
C THR A 136 -4.06 -7.92 -14.12
N LEU A 137 -4.75 -8.86 -14.78
CA LEU A 137 -4.82 -8.88 -16.25
C LEU A 137 -5.56 -7.67 -16.83
N LEU A 138 -6.66 -7.26 -16.20
CA LEU A 138 -7.43 -6.09 -16.63
C LEU A 138 -6.64 -4.80 -16.43
N HIS A 139 -5.82 -4.72 -15.39
CA HIS A 139 -4.90 -3.60 -15.20
C HIS A 139 -3.86 -3.52 -16.33
N ASP A 140 -3.30 -4.65 -16.77
CA ASP A 140 -2.30 -4.68 -17.85
C ASP A 140 -2.85 -4.24 -19.21
N ILE A 141 -4.14 -4.44 -19.45
CA ILE A 141 -4.79 -4.07 -20.72
C ILE A 141 -5.63 -2.80 -20.64
N TRP A 142 -5.57 -2.06 -19.53
CA TRP A 142 -6.36 -0.85 -19.32
C TRP A 142 -6.20 0.12 -20.51
N PRO A 143 -7.29 0.72 -21.02
CA PRO A 143 -7.18 1.66 -22.13
C PRO A 143 -6.29 2.87 -21.78
N PRO A 144 -5.52 3.41 -22.72
CA PRO A 144 -4.75 4.63 -22.48
C PRO A 144 -5.63 5.74 -21.90
N GLY A 145 -5.13 6.48 -20.89
CA GLY A 145 -5.90 7.55 -20.23
C GLY A 145 -6.49 8.57 -21.19
N ARG A 146 -5.84 8.81 -22.35
CA ARG A 146 -6.36 9.68 -23.41
C ARG A 146 -7.75 9.28 -23.93
N GLU A 147 -8.11 8.01 -23.88
CA GLU A 147 -9.40 7.52 -24.36
C GLU A 147 -10.58 7.96 -23.48
N ALA A 148 -10.34 8.37 -22.22
CA ALA A 148 -11.36 8.96 -21.35
C ALA A 148 -11.76 10.39 -21.79
N TRP A 149 -10.92 11.04 -22.59
CA TRP A 149 -11.11 12.44 -23.00
C TRP A 149 -11.85 12.55 -24.34
N THR A 150 -12.52 13.68 -24.52
CA THR A 150 -13.10 14.08 -25.82
C THR A 150 -12.00 14.20 -26.89
N ALA A 151 -12.40 14.22 -28.17
CA ALA A 151 -11.46 14.38 -29.29
C ALA A 151 -10.60 15.65 -29.16
N SER A 152 -11.20 16.76 -28.71
CA SER A 152 -10.49 18.01 -28.41
C SER A 152 -9.56 17.89 -27.18
N GLY A 153 -9.90 17.00 -26.24
CA GLY A 153 -9.22 16.82 -24.96
C GLY A 153 -9.42 17.97 -23.98
N SER A 154 -10.35 18.89 -24.27
CA SER A 154 -10.74 19.97 -23.35
C SER A 154 -11.50 19.42 -22.14
N ASP A 155 -12.38 18.44 -22.38
CA ASP A 155 -13.23 17.78 -21.38
C ASP A 155 -13.19 16.24 -21.48
N LEU A 156 -13.69 15.57 -20.44
CA LEU A 156 -13.95 14.13 -20.38
C LEU A 156 -15.22 13.77 -21.14
N LYS A 157 -15.31 12.51 -21.61
CA LYS A 157 -16.51 12.04 -22.30
C LYS A 157 -17.71 12.00 -21.34
N PRO A 158 -18.93 12.38 -21.79
CA PRO A 158 -20.14 12.28 -20.98
C PRO A 158 -20.40 10.84 -20.54
N ASN A 159 -20.88 10.68 -19.31
CA ASN A 159 -21.22 9.37 -18.76
C ASN A 159 -22.31 9.49 -17.69
N ASP A 160 -23.46 8.83 -17.92
CA ASP A 160 -24.63 8.93 -17.04
C ASP A 160 -24.35 8.39 -15.61
N ASP A 161 -23.53 7.35 -15.48
CA ASP A 161 -23.14 6.82 -14.17
C ASP A 161 -22.32 7.85 -13.40
N PHE A 162 -21.37 8.51 -14.07
CA PHE A 162 -20.59 9.61 -13.49
C PHE A 162 -21.49 10.76 -13.04
N ASP A 163 -22.48 11.16 -13.85
CA ASP A 163 -23.42 12.23 -13.49
C ASP A 163 -24.20 11.87 -12.21
N ARG A 164 -24.66 10.62 -12.09
CA ARG A 164 -25.32 10.11 -10.88
C ARG A 164 -24.38 10.14 -9.67
N ILE A 165 -23.14 9.67 -9.82
CA ILE A 165 -22.12 9.62 -8.77
C ILE A 165 -21.77 11.04 -8.29
N PHE A 166 -21.62 11.99 -9.22
CA PHE A 166 -21.33 13.38 -8.89
C PHE A 166 -22.46 14.01 -8.07
N ASN A 167 -23.72 13.79 -8.46
CA ASN A 167 -24.87 14.30 -7.70
C ASN A 167 -24.91 13.71 -6.28
N GLU A 168 -24.57 12.44 -6.12
CA GLU A 168 -24.45 11.83 -4.79
C GLU A 168 -23.31 12.45 -3.97
N PHE A 169 -22.17 12.74 -4.62
CA PHE A 169 -21.02 13.39 -3.99
C PHE A 169 -21.35 14.82 -3.53
N ASP A 170 -22.01 15.61 -4.37
CA ASP A 170 -22.39 17.01 -4.06
C ASP A 170 -23.40 17.06 -2.89
N ALA A 171 -24.23 16.02 -2.74
CA ALA A 171 -25.18 15.89 -1.64
C ALA A 171 -24.56 15.40 -0.31
N LEU A 172 -23.27 15.06 -0.25
CA LEU A 172 -22.63 14.52 0.96
C LEU A 172 -22.70 15.47 2.16
N ASP A 173 -22.60 16.78 1.92
CA ASP A 173 -22.44 17.81 2.95
C ASP A 173 -23.70 18.01 3.82
N HIS A 174 -24.80 17.30 3.54
CA HIS A 174 -26.07 17.39 4.26
C HIS A 174 -26.27 16.35 5.38
N ARG A 175 -25.23 15.58 5.75
CA ARG A 175 -25.32 14.58 6.83
C ARG A 175 -24.99 15.21 8.20
N GLY A 176 -25.82 14.92 9.20
CA GLY A 176 -25.57 15.36 10.58
C GLY A 176 -24.45 14.55 11.24
N LEU A 177 -23.22 15.04 11.20
CA LEU A 177 -22.04 14.41 11.80
C LEU A 177 -21.93 14.78 13.30
N LYS A 178 -21.78 13.79 14.20
CA LYS A 178 -21.77 14.01 15.66
C LYS A 178 -20.55 13.43 16.36
N MET A 179 -20.00 12.32 15.84
CA MET A 179 -18.88 11.60 16.45
C MET A 179 -17.69 11.52 15.47
N GLN A 180 -16.49 11.23 16.00
CA GLN A 180 -15.28 11.08 15.18
C GLN A 180 -15.47 10.08 14.02
N GLY A 181 -16.08 8.92 14.30
CA GLY A 181 -16.38 7.91 13.28
C GLY A 181 -17.28 8.43 12.16
N ASP A 182 -18.18 9.37 12.43
CA ASP A 182 -19.02 9.98 11.38
C ASP A 182 -18.17 10.77 10.38
N TYR A 183 -17.13 11.47 10.86
CA TYR A 183 -16.21 12.24 10.02
C TYR A 183 -15.28 11.35 9.20
N GLU A 184 -14.81 10.24 9.78
CA GLU A 184 -14.01 9.23 9.06
C GLU A 184 -14.86 8.53 7.98
N ILE A 185 -16.09 8.13 8.30
CA ILE A 185 -17.05 7.55 7.34
C ILE A 185 -17.39 8.56 6.24
N PHE A 186 -17.54 9.83 6.58
CA PHE A 186 -17.78 10.89 5.59
C PHE A 186 -16.61 11.05 4.62
N ALA A 187 -15.37 11.11 5.12
CA ALA A 187 -14.18 11.17 4.29
C ALA A 187 -14.01 9.90 3.44
N ARG A 188 -14.32 8.73 4.00
CA ARG A 188 -14.36 7.45 3.27
C ARG A 188 -15.37 7.51 2.14
N ARG A 189 -16.61 7.92 2.41
CA ARG A 189 -17.65 7.98 1.38
C ARG A 189 -17.30 8.94 0.25
N SER A 190 -16.66 10.06 0.57
CA SER A 190 -16.09 10.99 -0.42
C SER A 190 -15.09 10.28 -1.35
N TRP A 191 -14.21 9.46 -0.77
CA TRP A 191 -13.22 8.71 -1.53
C TRP A 191 -13.80 7.57 -2.36
N ASP A 192 -14.72 6.78 -1.80
CA ASP A 192 -15.42 5.72 -2.54
C ASP A 192 -16.11 6.30 -3.77
N LEU A 193 -16.80 7.43 -3.63
CA LEU A 193 -17.45 8.12 -4.75
C LEU A 193 -16.45 8.68 -5.77
N LEU A 194 -15.27 9.13 -5.34
CA LEU A 194 -14.20 9.52 -6.27
C LEU A 194 -13.65 8.32 -7.05
N GLN A 195 -13.47 7.17 -6.40
CA GLN A 195 -13.05 5.93 -7.06
C GLN A 195 -14.13 5.46 -8.06
N ASP A 196 -15.40 5.48 -7.65
CA ASP A 196 -16.53 5.16 -8.52
C ASP A 196 -16.60 6.11 -9.72
N ALA A 197 -16.32 7.41 -9.52
CA ALA A 197 -16.26 8.38 -10.61
C ALA A 197 -15.12 8.07 -11.59
N CYS A 198 -13.92 7.75 -11.09
CA CYS A 198 -12.81 7.29 -11.93
C CYS A 198 -13.21 6.06 -12.74
N ARG A 199 -13.82 5.06 -12.09
CA ARG A 199 -14.31 3.84 -12.76
C ARG A 199 -15.34 4.15 -13.86
N ALA A 200 -16.33 5.00 -13.55
CA ALA A 200 -17.35 5.40 -14.50
C ALA A 200 -16.76 6.06 -15.76
N LEU A 201 -15.72 6.87 -15.56
CA LEU A 201 -14.97 7.58 -16.60
C LEU A 201 -13.83 6.76 -17.22
N HIS A 202 -13.70 5.47 -16.86
CA HIS A 202 -12.66 4.56 -17.35
C HIS A 202 -11.22 4.97 -16.98
N ILE A 203 -11.07 5.73 -15.90
CA ILE A 203 -9.79 6.11 -15.28
C ILE A 203 -9.46 5.08 -14.19
N PRO A 204 -8.20 4.58 -14.08
CA PRO A 204 -7.83 3.66 -13.01
C PRO A 204 -8.09 4.25 -11.62
N GLU A 205 -8.78 3.51 -10.76
CA GLU A 205 -9.08 3.95 -9.38
C GLU A 205 -7.83 4.22 -8.54
N SER A 206 -6.73 3.52 -8.86
CA SER A 206 -5.43 3.75 -8.25
C SER A 206 -4.92 5.17 -8.44
N GLU A 207 -5.35 5.87 -9.49
CA GLU A 207 -5.02 7.29 -9.69
C GLU A 207 -5.60 8.18 -8.61
N ALA A 208 -6.77 7.82 -8.04
CA ALA A 208 -7.45 8.57 -6.99
C ALA A 208 -6.83 8.36 -5.60
N SER A 209 -5.94 7.39 -5.42
CA SER A 209 -5.29 7.13 -4.14
C SER A 209 -4.42 8.32 -3.72
N PRO A 210 -4.56 8.84 -2.48
CA PRO A 210 -3.57 9.76 -1.95
C PRO A 210 -2.22 9.03 -1.91
N GLY A 211 -1.15 9.68 -2.35
CA GLY A 211 0.18 9.05 -2.34
C GLY A 211 0.72 8.87 -0.92
N ASP A 212 1.68 7.96 -0.74
CA ASP A 212 2.27 7.62 0.57
C ASP A 212 2.80 8.82 1.38
N TYR A 213 3.16 9.91 0.69
CA TYR A 213 3.68 11.15 1.26
C TYR A 213 2.64 12.28 1.25
N PHE A 214 1.34 11.95 1.29
CA PHE A 214 0.26 12.94 1.19
C PHE A 214 0.34 14.06 2.25
N PHE A 215 0.73 13.75 3.49
CA PHE A 215 0.87 14.75 4.55
C PHE A 215 2.27 15.39 4.63
N ASP A 216 3.25 14.91 3.87
CA ASP A 216 4.59 15.51 3.82
C ASP A 216 4.51 16.91 3.21
N ASN A 217 5.07 17.90 3.93
CA ASN A 217 5.03 19.31 3.53
C ASN A 217 5.70 19.56 2.16
N ASP A 218 6.69 18.72 1.80
CA ASP A 218 7.47 18.84 0.57
C ASP A 218 6.88 18.03 -0.60
N ALA A 219 5.96 17.10 -0.34
CA ALA A 219 5.38 16.21 -1.35
C ALA A 219 3.87 16.41 -1.59
N ARG A 220 3.13 16.90 -0.58
CA ARG A 220 1.66 17.11 -0.66
C ARG A 220 1.28 17.89 -1.92
N PRO A 221 0.23 17.52 -2.67
CA PRO A 221 -0.18 18.29 -3.83
C PRO A 221 -0.51 19.75 -3.48
N THR A 222 -0.14 20.67 -4.35
CA THR A 222 -0.33 22.11 -4.11
C THR A 222 -1.79 22.53 -4.14
N TYR A 223 -2.64 21.80 -4.87
CA TYR A 223 -4.09 22.06 -4.90
C TYR A 223 -4.83 21.75 -3.59
N VAL A 224 -4.11 21.25 -2.57
CA VAL A 224 -4.60 21.11 -1.20
C VAL A 224 -4.27 22.35 -0.38
N ASP A 225 -3.09 22.95 -0.56
CA ASP A 225 -2.59 24.03 0.32
C ASP A 225 -2.89 25.43 -0.20
N TYR A 226 -3.01 25.59 -1.52
CA TYR A 226 -3.06 26.89 -2.16
C TYR A 226 -4.47 27.23 -2.66
N PRO A 227 -4.84 28.53 -2.72
CA PRO A 227 -6.14 28.95 -3.21
C PRO A 227 -6.45 28.48 -4.63
N CYS A 228 -7.70 28.11 -4.90
CA CYS A 228 -8.13 27.50 -6.17
C CYS A 228 -7.86 28.35 -7.44
N ASN A 229 -7.66 29.65 -7.26
CA ASN A 229 -7.36 30.61 -8.32
C ASN A 229 -5.86 30.97 -8.43
N SER A 230 -4.99 30.34 -7.65
CA SER A 230 -3.55 30.64 -7.64
C SER A 230 -2.79 29.83 -8.69
N ASN A 231 -1.65 30.37 -9.13
CA ASN A 231 -0.75 29.67 -10.06
C ASN A 231 -0.18 28.39 -9.43
N GLU A 232 0.05 28.38 -8.12
CA GLU A 232 0.48 27.18 -7.40
C GLU A 232 -0.57 26.08 -7.48
N PHE A 233 -1.84 26.40 -7.23
CA PHE A 233 -2.93 25.43 -7.35
C PHE A 233 -3.00 24.84 -8.77
N LEU A 234 -2.86 25.70 -9.80
CA LEU A 234 -2.96 25.29 -11.20
C LEU A 234 -1.74 24.47 -11.66
N TYR A 235 -0.54 25.02 -11.51
CA TYR A 235 0.69 24.54 -12.15
C TYR A 235 1.62 23.79 -11.21
N GLY A 236 1.47 23.95 -9.89
CA GLY A 236 2.37 23.39 -8.89
C GLY A 236 3.37 24.40 -8.36
N LYS A 237 4.24 23.94 -7.44
CA LYS A 237 5.34 24.76 -6.88
C LYS A 237 6.39 23.86 -6.23
N GLY A 238 7.66 24.13 -6.50
CA GLY A 238 8.77 23.49 -5.78
C GLY A 238 8.83 21.97 -5.95
N GLY A 239 8.43 21.45 -7.12
CA GLY A 239 8.36 20.02 -7.40
C GLY A 239 7.06 19.34 -6.98
N ARG A 240 6.17 20.03 -6.27
CA ARG A 240 4.84 19.55 -5.88
C ARG A 240 3.84 19.77 -7.02
N GLN A 241 3.00 18.77 -7.29
CA GLN A 241 2.07 18.76 -8.41
C GLN A 241 0.88 19.72 -8.18
N GLY A 242 0.50 20.48 -9.22
CA GLY A 242 -0.75 21.24 -9.31
C GLY A 242 -1.86 20.48 -10.04
N ILE A 243 -3.07 21.04 -10.10
CA ILE A 243 -4.25 20.35 -10.64
C ILE A 243 -4.15 20.10 -12.15
N LEU A 244 -3.44 20.96 -12.92
CA LEU A 244 -3.19 20.70 -14.34
C LEU A 244 -2.16 19.59 -14.54
N GLY A 245 -1.21 19.45 -13.62
CA GLY A 245 -0.32 18.29 -13.57
C GLY A 245 -1.11 17.00 -13.38
N LEU A 246 -2.16 17.00 -12.55
CA LEU A 246 -3.07 15.85 -12.41
C LEU A 246 -3.82 15.62 -13.73
N LYS A 247 -4.41 16.68 -14.31
CA LYS A 247 -5.13 16.62 -15.60
C LYS A 247 -4.30 15.94 -16.69
N SER A 248 -3.03 16.33 -16.83
CA SER A 248 -2.08 15.73 -17.76
C SER A 248 -1.78 14.26 -17.44
N ARG A 249 -1.58 13.91 -16.16
CA ARG A 249 -1.35 12.52 -15.72
C ARG A 249 -2.52 11.61 -16.08
N LEU A 250 -3.75 12.13 -16.01
CA LEU A 250 -4.97 11.42 -16.42
C LEU A 250 -5.15 11.33 -17.95
N GLY A 251 -4.18 11.80 -18.75
CA GLY A 251 -4.16 11.63 -20.20
C GLY A 251 -4.74 12.80 -21.00
N ALA A 252 -5.07 13.93 -20.38
CA ALA A 252 -5.51 15.11 -21.11
C ALA A 252 -4.36 15.71 -21.94
N PRO A 253 -4.59 16.13 -23.19
CA PRO A 253 -3.66 17.00 -23.87
C PRO A 253 -3.65 18.37 -23.18
N LEU A 254 -2.46 18.88 -22.91
CA LEU A 254 -2.31 20.27 -22.50
C LEU A 254 -1.67 21.07 -23.63
N PRO A 255 -2.10 22.33 -23.85
CA PRO A 255 -1.37 23.27 -24.70
C PRO A 255 0.10 23.38 -24.27
N THR A 256 0.99 23.61 -25.23
CA THR A 256 2.43 23.74 -24.98
C THR A 256 2.75 24.81 -23.93
N SER A 257 2.01 25.91 -23.90
CA SER A 257 2.15 26.96 -22.89
C SER A 257 1.89 26.46 -21.46
N GLN A 258 0.79 25.73 -21.26
CA GLN A 258 0.48 25.13 -19.95
C GLN A 258 1.50 24.07 -19.56
N GLN A 259 1.98 23.27 -20.51
CA GLN A 259 3.03 22.28 -20.23
C GLN A 259 4.34 22.96 -19.82
N GLN A 260 4.69 24.08 -20.46
CA GLN A 260 5.84 24.90 -20.07
C GLN A 260 5.66 25.50 -18.68
N GLU A 261 4.48 26.03 -18.36
CA GLU A 261 4.18 26.57 -17.03
C GLU A 261 4.25 25.50 -15.95
N ILE A 262 3.73 24.29 -16.20
CA ILE A 262 3.91 23.13 -15.31
C ILE A 262 5.40 22.83 -15.14
N ASN A 263 6.17 22.71 -16.24
CA ASN A 263 7.60 22.41 -16.17
C ASN A 263 8.40 23.51 -15.45
N ASN A 264 7.99 24.77 -15.58
CA ASN A 264 8.60 25.92 -14.91
C ASN A 264 8.25 25.95 -13.42
N ALA A 265 6.99 25.64 -13.06
CA ALA A 265 6.49 25.62 -11.70
C ALA A 265 7.03 24.43 -10.88
N ILE A 266 7.13 23.26 -11.53
CA ILE A 266 7.88 22.11 -11.03
C ILE A 266 9.38 22.46 -10.97
N GLY A 267 9.82 23.38 -11.84
CA GLY A 267 11.21 23.75 -12.06
C GLY A 267 11.97 22.58 -12.65
N ARG A 268 13.08 22.87 -13.35
CA ARG A 268 14.10 21.84 -13.56
C ARG A 268 14.43 21.26 -12.19
N ARG A 269 13.96 20.04 -11.92
CA ARG A 269 14.90 19.06 -11.44
C ARG A 269 16.02 19.06 -12.51
N ILE A 270 17.05 19.91 -12.34
CA ILE A 270 18.37 19.29 -12.18
C ILE A 270 18.02 18.18 -11.21
N PRO A 271 18.10 16.88 -11.56
CA PRO A 271 17.91 15.86 -10.55
C PRO A 271 18.62 16.45 -9.34
N ARG A 272 17.90 16.67 -8.25
CA ARG A 272 18.61 16.80 -7.00
C ARG A 272 19.26 15.41 -6.94
N LEU A 273 20.44 15.25 -7.57
CA LEU A 273 21.62 14.78 -6.89
C LEU A 273 21.40 15.42 -5.54
N PRO A 274 20.98 14.59 -4.57
CA PRO A 274 20.38 15.02 -3.31
C PRO A 274 21.14 16.26 -2.92
N ALA A 275 20.42 17.38 -2.76
CA ALA A 275 21.00 18.70 -2.51
C ALA A 275 22.27 18.45 -1.73
N SER A 276 23.43 18.82 -2.28
CA SER A 276 24.73 18.36 -1.81
C SER A 276 25.04 18.95 -0.43
N LYS A 277 24.21 18.64 0.56
CA LYS A 277 24.52 18.48 1.95
C LYS A 277 25.06 17.06 2.04
N ASN A 278 26.29 16.90 1.52
CA ASN A 278 27.10 15.70 1.62
C ASN A 278 26.28 14.41 1.53
N VAL A 279 26.14 13.82 0.33
CA VAL A 279 26.34 12.36 0.27
C VAL A 279 27.59 12.16 1.10
N ARG A 280 27.49 11.62 2.32
CA ARG A 280 28.67 11.41 3.16
C ARG A 280 29.60 10.65 2.27
N THR A 281 30.63 11.35 1.82
CA THR A 281 31.38 10.91 0.65
C THR A 281 31.95 9.54 1.00
N LYS A 282 32.23 8.75 -0.02
CA LYS A 282 33.15 7.60 -0.02
C LYS A 282 34.26 7.62 1.05
N ARG A 283 34.69 8.81 1.49
CA ARG A 283 35.71 9.08 2.50
C ARG A 283 35.28 9.05 3.98
N ASN A 284 33.99 8.97 4.34
CA ASN A 284 33.54 8.99 5.75
C ASN A 284 32.23 8.18 5.96
N TYR A 285 32.29 6.86 5.79
CA TYR A 285 31.18 5.96 6.12
C TYR A 285 31.02 5.87 7.65
N ILE A 286 30.10 6.67 8.18
CA ILE A 286 29.78 6.76 9.61
C ILE A 286 28.26 6.65 9.81
N MET A 287 27.87 6.06 10.93
CA MET A 287 26.47 5.81 11.30
C MET A 287 26.16 6.41 12.67
N THR A 288 24.95 6.94 12.82
CA THR A 288 24.41 7.47 14.07
C THR A 288 23.34 6.52 14.63
N HIS A 289 22.94 6.75 15.89
CA HIS A 289 21.85 6.01 16.52
C HIS A 289 20.54 6.10 15.70
N ASN A 290 20.23 7.27 15.15
CA ASN A 290 19.03 7.49 14.34
C ASN A 290 19.04 6.71 13.02
N ASP A 291 20.22 6.56 12.41
CA ASP A 291 20.40 5.78 11.18
C ASP A 291 20.16 4.28 11.45
N VAL A 292 20.56 3.80 12.64
CA VAL A 292 20.36 2.39 13.03
C VAL A 292 18.88 2.11 13.31
N ILE A 293 18.20 3.04 13.98
CA ILE A 293 16.74 2.95 14.14
C ILE A 293 16.07 2.88 12.77
N ALA A 294 16.50 3.70 11.80
CA ALA A 294 15.97 3.65 10.45
C ALA A 294 16.19 2.27 9.78
N ASP A 295 17.34 1.62 9.94
CA ASP A 295 17.54 0.26 9.40
C ASP A 295 16.58 -0.78 9.99
N ILE A 296 16.31 -0.70 11.31
CA ILE A 296 15.34 -1.57 11.99
C ILE A 296 13.94 -1.29 11.44
N GLU A 297 13.55 -0.01 11.36
CA GLU A 297 12.27 0.43 10.82
C GLU A 297 12.06 -0.03 9.37
N ASP A 298 13.06 0.11 8.49
CA ASP A 298 13.01 -0.31 7.09
C ASP A 298 12.87 -1.84 6.97
N THR A 299 13.57 -2.60 7.82
CA THR A 299 13.45 -4.06 7.84
C THR A 299 12.07 -4.51 8.32
N LEU A 300 11.53 -3.89 9.38
CA LEU A 300 10.19 -4.20 9.90
C LEU A 300 9.07 -3.76 8.93
N HIS A 301 9.30 -2.71 8.15
CA HIS A 301 8.37 -2.26 7.13
C HIS A 301 8.12 -3.33 6.05
N GLU A 302 9.11 -4.15 5.69
CA GLU A 302 8.94 -5.24 4.70
C GLU A 302 7.87 -6.28 5.11
N ILE A 303 7.53 -6.37 6.41
CA ILE A 303 6.50 -7.29 6.96
C ILE A 303 5.14 -6.61 7.13
N GLN A 304 5.03 -5.29 6.96
CA GLN A 304 3.77 -4.56 7.12
C GLN A 304 2.69 -4.90 6.10
N VAL A 305 2.95 -5.84 5.19
CA VAL A 305 1.94 -6.33 4.25
C VAL A 305 0.78 -7.08 4.98
N LEU A 306 0.84 -7.30 6.32
CA LEU A 306 0.25 -8.51 6.94
C LEU A 306 -0.51 -8.36 8.29
N ASN A 307 -0.51 -7.22 9.00
CA ASN A 307 -1.46 -7.05 10.12
C ASN A 307 -1.65 -5.59 10.61
N PRO A 308 -2.88 -5.04 10.60
CA PRO A 308 -3.17 -3.63 10.91
C PRO A 308 -3.20 -3.28 12.42
N GLU A 309 -2.78 -4.17 13.32
CA GLU A 309 -2.69 -3.89 14.77
C GLU A 309 -1.31 -3.42 15.25
N ASN A 310 -0.25 -3.66 14.47
CA ASN A 310 1.09 -3.17 14.79
C ASN A 310 1.28 -1.78 14.16
N MET A 311 1.82 -0.83 14.94
CA MET A 311 1.97 0.57 14.52
C MET A 311 2.47 0.69 13.07
N PRO A 312 1.86 1.55 12.21
CA PRO A 312 2.43 1.88 10.92
C PRO A 312 3.77 2.58 11.15
N ILE A 313 4.86 1.82 11.04
CA ILE A 313 6.19 2.39 10.91
C ILE A 313 6.27 2.85 9.47
N ALA A 314 6.07 4.13 9.22
CA ALA A 314 6.33 4.73 7.91
C ALA A 314 7.73 4.31 7.46
N ARG A 315 7.89 3.93 6.18
CA ARG A 315 9.21 3.64 5.65
C ARG A 315 10.11 4.83 5.94
N PRO A 316 11.28 4.63 6.58
CA PRO A 316 12.17 5.74 6.89
C PRO A 316 12.48 6.52 5.62
N ASN A 317 12.49 7.86 5.72
CA ASN A 317 12.95 8.71 4.61
C ASN A 317 14.32 8.18 4.14
N ILE A 318 14.53 8.10 2.82
CA ILE A 318 15.79 7.62 2.23
C ILE A 318 17.01 8.41 2.74
N GLU A 319 16.79 9.64 3.21
CA GLU A 319 17.81 10.49 3.85
C GLU A 319 18.27 9.96 5.22
N ARG A 320 17.47 9.12 5.89
CA ARG A 320 17.80 8.43 7.15
C ARG A 320 18.49 7.07 6.92
N LEU A 321 18.47 6.53 5.71
CA LEU A 321 19.08 5.24 5.36
C LEU A 321 20.43 5.45 4.67
N ILE A 322 21.51 4.97 5.29
CA ILE A 322 22.87 5.16 4.75
C ILE A 322 23.13 4.28 3.51
N THR A 323 22.58 3.07 3.49
CA THR A 323 22.74 2.10 2.40
C THR A 323 21.39 1.43 2.11
N PRO A 324 20.46 2.13 1.44
CA PRO A 324 19.13 1.60 1.17
C PRO A 324 19.22 0.37 0.24
N THR A 325 18.58 -0.73 0.63
CA THR A 325 18.48 -1.94 -0.21
C THR A 325 17.47 -1.75 -1.33
N CYS A 326 17.66 -2.49 -2.42
CA CYS A 326 16.65 -2.55 -3.48
C CYS A 326 15.32 -3.04 -2.90
N GLU A 327 14.22 -2.41 -3.33
CA GLU A 327 12.90 -2.79 -2.85
C GLU A 327 12.54 -4.21 -3.28
N ASN A 328 12.02 -4.98 -2.32
CA ASN A 328 11.62 -6.35 -2.55
C ASN A 328 10.20 -6.38 -3.11
N ARG A 329 9.98 -7.22 -4.13
CA ARG A 329 8.69 -7.32 -4.83
C ARG A 329 7.60 -7.78 -3.87
N LYS A 330 6.53 -7.00 -3.75
CA LYS A 330 5.40 -7.24 -2.84
C LYS A 330 4.81 -8.64 -3.00
N GLU A 331 4.72 -9.13 -4.23
CA GLU A 331 4.19 -10.46 -4.55
C GLU A 331 5.00 -11.59 -3.91
N ILE A 332 6.32 -11.40 -3.74
CA ILE A 332 7.19 -12.38 -3.07
C ILE A 332 7.09 -12.25 -1.56
N LEU A 333 7.00 -11.02 -1.04
CA LEU A 333 6.87 -10.77 0.39
C LEU A 333 5.57 -11.38 0.95
N VAL A 334 4.45 -11.27 0.22
CA VAL A 334 3.18 -11.93 0.56
C VAL A 334 3.35 -13.45 0.69
N LEU A 335 4.10 -14.08 -0.22
CA LEU A 335 4.30 -15.54 -0.17
C LEU A 335 5.15 -16.00 1.03
N TYR A 336 5.90 -15.09 1.65
CA TYR A 336 6.84 -15.38 2.75
C TYR A 336 6.35 -14.81 4.08
N GLU A 337 5.13 -14.30 4.12
CA GLU A 337 4.47 -13.66 5.26
C GLU A 337 4.75 -14.35 6.60
N ASP A 338 4.27 -15.58 6.74
CA ASP A 338 4.30 -16.31 8.01
C ASP A 338 5.75 -16.51 8.48
N ASP A 339 6.66 -16.84 7.56
CA ASP A 339 8.07 -17.07 7.88
C ASP A 339 8.78 -15.78 8.31
N LEU A 340 8.49 -14.66 7.64
CA LEU A 340 9.04 -13.36 7.98
C LEU A 340 8.52 -12.89 9.35
N TYR A 341 7.23 -13.09 9.63
CA TYR A 341 6.63 -12.80 10.93
C TYR A 341 7.28 -13.59 12.06
N GLU A 342 7.49 -14.91 11.86
CA GLU A 342 8.18 -15.74 12.85
C GLU A 342 9.64 -15.30 13.06
N ILE A 343 10.33 -14.81 12.04
CA ILE A 343 11.67 -14.23 12.19
C ILE A 343 11.64 -12.97 13.07
N VAL A 344 10.68 -12.07 12.86
CA VAL A 344 10.53 -10.87 13.69
C VAL A 344 10.13 -11.22 15.10
N LYS A 345 9.17 -12.11 15.30
CA LYS A 345 8.76 -12.57 16.62
C LYS A 345 9.94 -13.16 17.39
N ASP A 346 10.68 -14.10 16.80
CA ASP A 346 11.85 -14.73 17.44
C ASP A 346 12.96 -13.71 17.76
N ILE A 347 13.36 -12.90 16.79
CA ILE A 347 14.50 -11.98 16.97
C ILE A 347 14.08 -10.74 17.75
N TYR A 348 13.17 -9.95 17.17
CA TYR A 348 12.82 -8.64 17.66
C TYR A 348 12.06 -8.72 18.99
N GLN A 349 11.04 -9.59 19.09
CA GLN A 349 10.16 -9.64 20.27
C GLN A 349 10.68 -10.58 21.38
N GLU A 350 11.08 -11.81 21.05
CA GLU A 350 11.43 -12.81 22.06
C GLU A 350 12.89 -12.69 22.54
N LYS A 351 13.84 -12.66 21.60
CA LYS A 351 15.28 -12.61 21.93
C LYS A 351 15.74 -11.23 22.39
N PHE A 352 15.27 -10.17 21.77
CA PHE A 352 15.72 -8.80 22.07
C PHE A 352 14.67 -7.94 22.77
N LYS A 353 13.44 -8.45 22.99
CA LYS A 353 12.39 -7.79 23.79
C LYS A 353 12.08 -6.36 23.34
N MET A 354 12.10 -6.13 22.03
CA MET A 354 11.80 -4.85 21.41
C MET A 354 10.29 -4.70 21.10
N PRO A 355 9.73 -3.46 21.09
CA PRO A 355 10.40 -2.19 21.41
C PRO A 355 10.77 -2.10 22.90
N LEU A 356 11.93 -1.51 23.18
CA LEU A 356 12.45 -1.44 24.54
C LEU A 356 11.67 -0.45 25.40
N ASN A 357 11.58 -0.74 26.69
CA ASN A 357 11.19 0.21 27.74
C ASN A 357 12.39 0.46 28.67
N GLN A 358 12.29 1.45 29.57
CA GLN A 358 13.37 1.78 30.52
C GLN A 358 13.89 0.59 31.35
N LYS A 359 13.08 -0.47 31.55
CA LYS A 359 13.46 -1.67 32.30
C LYS A 359 14.13 -2.75 31.44
N THR A 360 14.03 -2.69 30.12
CA THR A 360 14.57 -3.70 29.19
C THR A 360 15.79 -3.22 28.40
N LEU A 361 16.19 -1.95 28.55
CA LEU A 361 17.44 -1.45 28.00
C LEU A 361 18.64 -2.16 28.61
N PRO A 362 19.62 -2.63 27.82
CA PRO A 362 20.88 -3.16 28.33
C PRO A 362 21.75 -2.00 28.85
N LEU A 363 21.44 -1.51 30.06
CA LEU A 363 22.08 -0.34 30.65
C LEU A 363 23.43 -0.67 31.32
N THR A 364 23.71 -1.94 31.63
CA THR A 364 24.99 -2.38 32.23
C THR A 364 25.94 -2.95 31.17
N PRO A 365 27.27 -2.82 31.35
CA PRO A 365 28.26 -3.41 30.44
C PRO A 365 28.04 -4.89 30.16
N ASP A 366 27.77 -5.70 31.19
CA ASP A 366 27.51 -7.14 31.06
C ASP A 366 26.26 -7.43 30.22
N SER A 367 25.17 -6.67 30.45
CA SER A 367 23.93 -6.84 29.70
C SER A 367 24.07 -6.45 28.22
N ARG A 368 24.92 -5.45 27.93
CA ARG A 368 25.28 -5.03 26.57
C ARG A 368 26.16 -6.07 25.89
N GLU A 369 27.14 -6.62 26.58
CA GLU A 369 28.00 -7.68 26.02
C GLU A 369 27.18 -8.93 25.67
N ASP A 370 26.26 -9.35 26.54
CA ASP A 370 25.34 -10.45 26.27
C ASP A 370 24.42 -10.19 25.09
N TRP A 371 23.94 -8.95 24.93
CA TRP A 371 23.16 -8.51 23.76
C TRP A 371 23.96 -8.67 22.47
N LEU A 372 25.20 -8.15 22.44
CA LEU A 372 26.07 -8.20 21.28
C LEU A 372 26.44 -9.65 20.92
N LYS A 373 26.76 -10.49 21.91
CA LYS A 373 27.04 -11.93 21.70
C LYS A 373 25.83 -12.68 21.15
N ARG A 374 24.61 -12.32 21.57
CA ARG A 374 23.38 -12.91 21.04
C ARG A 374 23.17 -12.52 19.58
N ALA A 375 23.30 -11.24 19.25
CA ALA A 375 23.10 -10.77 17.88
C ALA A 375 24.18 -11.31 16.93
N ALA A 376 25.44 -11.40 17.39
CA ALA A 376 26.53 -11.99 16.62
C ALA A 376 26.28 -13.48 16.28
N ARG A 377 25.66 -14.25 17.19
CA ARG A 377 25.27 -15.65 16.91
C ARG A 377 24.21 -15.74 15.82
N GLU A 378 23.21 -14.86 15.85
CA GLU A 378 22.15 -14.81 14.83
C GLU A 378 22.70 -14.42 13.46
N ILE A 379 23.57 -13.41 13.41
CA ILE A 379 24.27 -13.00 12.19
C ILE A 379 25.07 -14.16 11.59
N LYS A 380 25.87 -14.86 12.41
CA LYS A 380 26.67 -15.99 11.95
C LYS A 380 25.80 -17.12 11.41
N ALA A 381 24.70 -17.45 12.10
CA ALA A 381 23.76 -18.49 11.65
C ALA A 381 23.11 -18.13 10.31
N ALA A 382 22.68 -16.87 10.15
CA ALA A 382 22.08 -16.39 8.90
C ALA A 382 23.07 -16.39 7.73
N ARG A 383 24.32 -15.94 7.96
CA ARG A 383 25.39 -15.95 6.94
C ARG A 383 25.64 -17.34 6.36
N VAL A 384 25.64 -18.39 7.19
CA VAL A 384 25.89 -19.78 6.75
C VAL A 384 24.82 -20.28 5.76
N LEU A 385 23.59 -19.75 5.85
CA LEU A 385 22.49 -20.14 4.98
C LEU A 385 22.49 -19.42 3.63
N ILE A 386 23.27 -18.34 3.49
CA ILE A 386 23.41 -17.59 2.24
C ILE A 386 24.65 -18.10 1.53
N ASN A 387 24.50 -18.63 0.30
CA ASN A 387 25.64 -19.03 -0.53
C ASN A 387 26.01 -17.88 -1.49
N PRO A 388 27.03 -17.05 -1.19
CA PRO A 388 27.39 -15.90 -2.02
C PRO A 388 27.96 -16.27 -3.39
N ARG A 389 28.32 -17.54 -3.61
CA ARG A 389 28.82 -18.03 -4.90
C ARG A 389 27.70 -18.57 -5.80
N ALA A 390 26.48 -18.69 -5.28
CA ALA A 390 25.34 -19.13 -6.07
C ALA A 390 24.82 -17.97 -6.93
N ASP A 391 25.26 -17.93 -8.20
CA ASP A 391 24.77 -16.95 -9.18
C ASP A 391 23.25 -17.08 -9.42
N VAL A 392 22.72 -18.29 -9.24
CA VAL A 392 21.29 -18.65 -9.34
C VAL A 392 20.95 -19.65 -8.25
N ALA A 393 19.79 -19.50 -7.62
CA ALA A 393 19.28 -20.50 -6.69
C ALA A 393 19.00 -21.83 -7.41
N PRO A 394 19.34 -23.00 -6.84
CA PRO A 394 19.13 -24.28 -7.51
C PRO A 394 17.66 -24.70 -7.56
N THR A 395 16.86 -24.31 -6.57
CA THR A 395 15.43 -24.65 -6.45
C THR A 395 14.62 -23.48 -5.87
N VAL A 396 13.28 -23.52 -5.99
CA VAL A 396 12.37 -22.57 -5.32
C VAL A 396 12.61 -22.57 -3.81
N TYR A 397 12.79 -23.76 -3.23
CA TYR A 397 13.02 -23.92 -1.79
C TYR A 397 14.30 -23.24 -1.34
N GLU A 398 15.41 -23.44 -2.06
CA GLU A 398 16.68 -22.78 -1.74
C GLU A 398 16.62 -21.27 -1.99
N ALA A 399 15.87 -20.81 -3.02
CA ALA A 399 15.62 -19.38 -3.23
C ALA A 399 14.87 -18.74 -2.05
N LYS A 400 13.82 -19.39 -1.56
CA LYS A 400 13.06 -18.96 -0.37
C LYS A 400 13.96 -18.94 0.86
N LYS A 401 14.68 -20.03 1.13
CA LYS A 401 15.59 -20.16 2.27
C LYS A 401 16.66 -19.07 2.31
N MET A 402 17.32 -18.79 1.17
CA MET A 402 18.34 -17.74 1.10
C MET A 402 17.75 -16.34 1.34
N ARG A 403 16.56 -16.03 0.80
CA ARG A 403 15.89 -14.74 1.02
C ARG A 403 15.46 -14.55 2.48
N LEU A 404 14.90 -15.58 3.11
CA LEU A 404 14.57 -15.54 4.54
C LEU A 404 15.83 -15.37 5.41
N ALA A 405 16.92 -16.05 5.06
CA ALA A 405 18.20 -15.86 5.73
C ALA A 405 18.76 -14.44 5.56
N ALA A 406 18.64 -13.86 4.36
CA ALA A 406 19.04 -12.47 4.08
C ALA A 406 18.21 -11.45 4.88
N TYR A 407 16.91 -11.67 5.00
CA TYR A 407 16.03 -10.86 5.84
C TYR A 407 16.45 -10.93 7.31
N ARG A 408 16.62 -12.15 7.85
CA ARG A 408 17.11 -12.41 9.21
C ARG A 408 18.48 -11.76 9.47
N LEU A 409 19.38 -11.81 8.50
CA LEU A 409 20.71 -11.19 8.57
C LEU A 409 20.62 -9.67 8.72
N LYS A 410 19.82 -9.02 7.86
CA LYS A 410 19.59 -7.56 7.88
C LYS A 410 19.06 -7.11 9.25
N LEU A 411 18.01 -7.77 9.75
CA LEU A 411 17.41 -7.46 11.06
C LEU A 411 18.41 -7.66 12.21
N SER A 412 19.10 -8.80 12.24
CA SER A 412 20.05 -9.13 13.32
C SER A 412 21.23 -8.16 13.35
N ARG A 413 21.72 -7.73 12.19
CA ARG A 413 22.79 -6.74 12.08
C ARG A 413 22.34 -5.36 12.52
N ALA A 414 21.13 -4.93 12.15
CA ALA A 414 20.58 -3.66 12.62
C ALA A 414 20.44 -3.65 14.16
N VAL A 415 19.95 -4.74 14.76
CA VAL A 415 19.87 -4.93 16.22
C VAL A 415 21.26 -4.98 16.88
N TYR A 416 22.26 -5.57 16.22
CA TYR A 416 23.65 -5.57 16.69
C TYR A 416 24.23 -4.15 16.73
N MET A 417 24.06 -3.39 15.64
CA MET A 417 24.48 -1.98 15.58
C MET A 417 23.78 -1.18 16.67
N PHE A 418 22.50 -1.43 16.92
CA PHE A 418 21.74 -0.73 17.95
C PHE A 418 22.35 -0.95 19.34
N GLY A 419 22.73 -2.20 19.66
CA GLY A 419 23.44 -2.52 20.90
C GLY A 419 24.80 -1.83 21.03
N LEU A 420 25.52 -1.60 19.91
CA LEU A 420 26.80 -0.85 19.94
C LEU A 420 26.59 0.62 20.30
N PHE A 421 25.48 1.23 19.88
CA PHE A 421 25.12 2.61 20.19
C PHE A 421 24.32 2.78 21.50
N LEU A 422 24.11 1.71 22.27
CA LEU A 422 23.46 1.74 23.58
C LEU A 422 24.48 1.56 24.71
N GLY A 423 24.34 2.33 25.80
CA GLY A 423 25.11 2.18 27.05
C GLY A 423 25.80 3.47 27.54
N GLU A 424 26.28 3.48 28.78
CA GLU A 424 27.08 4.58 29.37
C GLU A 424 28.53 4.61 28.86
N GLN A 425 29.05 3.48 28.37
CA GLN A 425 30.34 3.39 27.71
C GLN A 425 30.15 3.34 26.19
N ASP A 426 30.65 4.37 25.50
CA ASP A 426 30.68 4.42 24.04
C ASP A 426 31.51 3.24 23.49
N ALA A 427 31.05 2.60 22.41
CA ALA A 427 31.84 1.59 21.68
C ALA A 427 33.17 2.21 21.22
N SER A 428 34.25 1.43 21.25
CA SER A 428 35.53 1.95 20.75
C SER A 428 35.44 2.26 19.25
N PRO A 429 36.17 3.28 18.76
CA PRO A 429 36.19 3.60 17.32
C PRO A 429 36.56 2.40 16.43
N THR A 430 37.41 1.51 16.93
CA THR A 430 37.81 0.28 16.24
C THR A 430 36.65 -0.72 16.15
N GLU A 431 35.90 -0.94 17.23
CA GLU A 431 34.72 -1.82 17.21
C GLU A 431 33.64 -1.29 16.28
N LEU A 432 33.37 0.03 16.31
CA LEU A 432 32.41 0.66 15.40
C LEU A 432 32.85 0.53 13.94
N LYS A 433 34.13 0.78 13.65
CA LYS A 433 34.67 0.63 12.29
C LYS A 433 34.51 -0.81 11.78
N THR A 434 34.88 -1.80 12.59
CA THR A 434 34.72 -3.22 12.21
C THR A 434 33.25 -3.58 11.99
N ALA A 435 32.36 -3.19 12.89
CA ALA A 435 30.93 -3.47 12.77
C ALA A 435 30.30 -2.82 11.53
N LEU A 436 30.74 -1.62 11.16
CA LEU A 436 30.32 -0.92 9.95
C LEU A 436 30.77 -1.64 8.69
N LEU A 437 32.03 -2.08 8.62
CA LEU A 437 32.54 -2.87 7.50
C LEU A 437 31.77 -4.17 7.34
N GLU A 438 31.54 -4.89 8.44
CA GLU A 438 30.76 -6.12 8.43
C GLU A 438 29.29 -5.89 8.03
N ARG A 439 28.71 -4.74 8.38
CA ARG A 439 27.36 -4.35 7.93
C ARG A 439 27.31 -4.19 6.41
N LEU A 440 28.32 -3.58 5.79
CA LEU A 440 28.39 -3.51 4.32
C LEU A 440 28.47 -4.90 3.69
N ASP A 441 29.29 -5.79 4.26
CA ASP A 441 29.37 -7.18 3.82
C ASP A 441 28.01 -7.90 3.92
N ASP A 442 27.26 -7.66 5.00
CA ASP A 442 25.93 -8.25 5.21
C ASP A 442 24.89 -7.72 4.22
N TRP A 443 24.94 -6.42 3.89
CA TRP A 443 24.05 -5.81 2.90
C TRP A 443 24.37 -6.32 1.48
N ILE A 444 25.65 -6.51 1.17
CA ILE A 444 26.08 -7.14 -0.08
C ILE A 444 25.56 -8.58 -0.15
N LEU A 445 25.68 -9.36 0.94
CA LEU A 445 25.15 -10.72 1.01
C LEU A 445 23.63 -10.75 0.85
N HIS A 446 22.93 -9.78 1.42
CA HIS A 446 21.49 -9.63 1.28
C HIS A 446 21.10 -9.48 -0.20
N GLU A 447 21.71 -8.54 -0.92
CA GLU A 447 21.41 -8.30 -2.33
C GLU A 447 21.76 -9.51 -3.22
N HIS A 448 22.85 -10.23 -2.91
CA HIS A 448 23.20 -11.48 -3.60
C HIS A 448 22.14 -12.56 -3.43
N ALA A 449 21.61 -12.76 -2.22
CA ALA A 449 20.57 -13.75 -1.95
C ALA A 449 19.29 -13.47 -2.75
N TRP A 450 18.89 -12.20 -2.83
CA TRP A 450 17.73 -11.78 -3.62
C TRP A 450 17.94 -11.94 -5.12
N ASN A 451 19.11 -11.55 -5.63
CA ASN A 451 19.49 -11.76 -7.03
C ASN A 451 19.49 -13.24 -7.43
N ALA A 452 20.02 -14.12 -6.58
CA ALA A 452 20.03 -15.56 -6.84
C ALA A 452 18.61 -16.13 -7.01
N GLY A 453 17.67 -15.68 -6.19
CA GLY A 453 16.25 -16.03 -6.30
C GLY A 453 15.56 -15.41 -7.52
N ASP A 454 15.87 -14.16 -7.86
CA ASP A 454 15.25 -13.47 -9.00
C ASP A 454 15.73 -14.06 -10.34
N ARG A 455 17.01 -14.42 -10.44
CA ARG A 455 17.56 -15.14 -11.58
C ARG A 455 17.00 -16.55 -11.72
N TYR A 456 16.64 -17.21 -10.61
CA TYR A 456 15.93 -18.49 -10.68
C TYR A 456 14.56 -18.31 -11.36
N ILE A 457 13.82 -17.26 -10.96
CA ILE A 457 12.51 -16.95 -11.54
C ILE A 457 12.65 -16.67 -13.04
N LEU A 458 13.58 -15.80 -13.45
CA LEU A 458 13.83 -15.51 -14.87
C LEU A 458 14.18 -16.75 -15.70
N LYS A 459 15.01 -17.66 -15.15
CA LYS A 459 15.48 -18.84 -15.89
C LYS A 459 14.47 -19.99 -15.95
N ARG A 460 13.57 -20.12 -14.96
CA ARG A 460 12.77 -21.34 -14.76
C ARG A 460 11.25 -21.11 -14.79
N VAL A 461 10.79 -19.87 -14.63
CA VAL A 461 9.37 -19.52 -14.63
C VAL A 461 9.05 -18.76 -15.92
N ARG A 462 7.96 -19.13 -16.60
CA ARG A 462 7.46 -18.36 -17.75
C ARG A 462 6.80 -17.09 -17.24
N LEU A 463 7.54 -15.99 -17.28
CA LEU A 463 7.06 -14.66 -16.93
C LEU A 463 6.50 -13.93 -18.16
N SER A 464 5.60 -12.97 -17.94
CA SER A 464 5.28 -11.98 -18.97
C SER A 464 6.49 -11.09 -19.24
N THR A 465 6.56 -10.47 -20.42
CA THR A 465 7.67 -9.58 -20.80
C THR A 465 7.84 -8.44 -19.77
N GLN A 466 6.75 -7.81 -19.36
CA GLN A 466 6.78 -6.73 -18.36
C GLN A 466 7.31 -7.20 -17.00
N THR A 467 6.88 -8.38 -16.53
CA THR A 467 7.40 -8.93 -15.27
C THR A 467 8.87 -9.31 -15.40
N ALA A 468 9.27 -9.89 -16.53
CA ALA A 468 10.68 -10.20 -16.79
C ALA A 468 11.54 -8.94 -16.80
N ASP A 469 11.10 -7.87 -17.46
CA ASP A 469 11.80 -6.58 -17.52
C ASP A 469 11.92 -5.94 -16.13
N LYS A 470 10.85 -6.00 -15.31
CA LYS A 470 10.88 -5.51 -13.92
C LYS A 470 11.90 -6.29 -13.09
N VAL A 471 11.87 -7.63 -13.17
CA VAL A 471 12.83 -8.48 -12.44
C VAL A 471 14.26 -8.20 -12.87
N GLN A 472 14.48 -8.01 -14.17
CA GLN A 472 15.78 -7.68 -14.73
C GLN A 472 16.29 -6.31 -14.21
N LYS A 473 15.42 -5.29 -14.19
CA LYS A 473 15.73 -3.96 -13.63
C LYS A 473 16.05 -4.00 -12.14
N ASP A 474 15.34 -4.83 -11.38
CA ASP A 474 15.60 -5.03 -9.96
C ASP A 474 16.99 -5.66 -9.78
N ILE A 475 17.33 -6.71 -10.55
CA ILE A 475 18.66 -7.34 -10.55
C ILE A 475 19.77 -6.33 -10.87
N GLU A 476 19.57 -5.49 -11.89
CA GLU A 476 20.53 -4.45 -12.27
C GLU A 476 20.73 -3.41 -11.16
N THR A 477 19.65 -3.04 -10.47
CA THR A 477 19.72 -2.13 -9.32
C THR A 477 20.49 -2.75 -8.16
N ARG A 478 20.22 -4.01 -7.82
CA ARG A 478 20.97 -4.77 -6.81
C ARG A 478 22.45 -4.90 -7.16
N ASN A 479 22.79 -5.16 -8.42
CA ASN A 479 24.18 -5.25 -8.86
C ASN A 479 24.93 -3.92 -8.71
N ARG A 480 24.26 -2.79 -8.96
CA ARG A 480 24.83 -1.45 -8.72
C ARG A 480 25.08 -1.22 -7.23
N ASN A 481 24.13 -1.57 -6.37
CA ASN A 481 24.29 -1.50 -4.91
C ASN A 481 25.50 -2.33 -4.45
N ILE A 482 25.60 -3.59 -4.90
CA ILE A 482 26.70 -4.50 -4.56
C ILE A 482 28.05 -3.89 -4.94
N LEU A 483 28.19 -3.35 -6.16
CA LEU A 483 29.44 -2.75 -6.61
C LEU A 483 29.79 -1.51 -5.78
N GLN A 484 28.83 -0.61 -5.59
CA GLN A 484 29.03 0.62 -4.83
C GLN A 484 29.43 0.34 -3.38
N TRP A 485 28.79 -0.64 -2.72
CA TRP A 485 29.09 -0.95 -1.32
C TRP A 485 30.41 -1.70 -1.15
N ARG A 486 30.86 -2.46 -2.16
CA ARG A 486 32.22 -3.02 -2.17
C ARG A 486 33.27 -1.91 -2.24
N GLU A 487 33.07 -0.93 -3.12
CA GLU A 487 33.96 0.24 -3.19
C GLU A 487 34.00 0.98 -1.84
N MET A 488 32.83 1.24 -1.24
CA MET A 488 32.73 1.89 0.07
C MET A 488 33.44 1.09 1.17
N ARG A 489 33.31 -0.24 1.16
CA ARG A 489 33.96 -1.13 2.14
C ARG A 489 35.48 -1.05 2.00
N ASP A 490 36.00 -1.19 0.79
CA ASP A 490 37.45 -1.19 0.51
C ASP A 490 38.08 0.17 0.85
N GLU A 491 37.34 1.26 0.64
CA GLU A 491 37.77 2.61 1.01
C GLU A 491 37.71 2.85 2.53
N ALA A 492 36.64 2.42 3.19
CA ALA A 492 36.50 2.53 4.65
C ALA A 492 37.54 1.69 5.39
N GLU A 493 37.92 0.53 4.85
CA GLU A 493 38.99 -0.32 5.38
C GLU A 493 40.34 0.42 5.40
N LYS A 494 40.67 1.08 4.28
CA LYS A 494 41.92 1.86 4.10
C LYS A 494 41.96 3.20 4.81
N SER A 495 40.82 3.74 5.24
CA SER A 495 40.73 5.06 5.87
C SER A 495 41.21 5.02 7.32
N PRO A 496 41.97 6.03 7.81
CA PRO A 496 42.37 6.12 9.21
C PRO A 496 41.14 6.21 10.14
N LEU A 497 41.30 5.79 11.40
CA LEU A 497 40.24 5.90 12.42
C LEU A 497 39.86 7.38 12.58
N SER A 498 38.66 7.74 12.12
CA SER A 498 38.13 9.09 12.31
C SER A 498 37.86 9.33 13.80
N ASN A 499 38.23 10.51 14.31
CA ASN A 499 37.84 10.96 15.65
C ASN A 499 36.31 11.14 15.67
N TYR A 500 35.61 10.09 16.09
CA TYR A 500 34.15 10.04 16.23
C TYR A 500 33.60 11.15 17.15
N GLU A 501 34.44 11.70 18.03
CA GLU A 501 34.06 12.73 19.01
C GLU A 501 33.91 14.15 18.42
N ALA A 502 34.54 14.47 17.27
CA ALA A 502 34.60 15.85 16.77
C ALA A 502 33.35 16.35 16.03
N ASN A 503 32.34 15.50 15.81
CA ASN A 503 31.12 15.85 15.06
C ASN A 503 29.82 15.79 15.91
N ARG A 504 29.91 15.73 17.26
CA ARG A 504 28.76 15.99 18.14
C ARG A 504 28.50 17.50 18.23
N SER A 505 28.04 18.10 17.13
CA SER A 505 27.51 19.47 17.16
C SER A 505 26.08 19.43 17.69
N LEU A 506 25.86 20.15 18.78
CA LEU A 506 24.59 20.36 19.47
C LEU A 506 23.45 20.79 18.52
N PRO A 507 22.20 20.39 18.79
CA PRO A 507 21.04 20.90 18.06
C PRO A 507 20.90 22.41 18.31
N SER A 508 20.69 23.13 17.22
CA SER A 508 20.50 24.58 17.19
C SER A 508 19.25 25.00 17.96
N GLU A 509 19.34 26.13 18.67
CA GLU A 509 18.26 26.76 19.43
C GLU A 509 16.98 27.03 18.62
N PRO A 510 15.81 27.03 19.28
CA PRO A 510 14.52 27.20 18.63
C PRO A 510 14.32 28.65 18.17
N GLN A 511 14.05 28.84 16.89
CA GLN A 511 13.46 30.08 16.41
C GLN A 511 11.95 30.07 16.71
N GLU A 512 11.46 31.13 17.37
CA GLU A 512 10.03 31.37 17.52
C GLU A 512 9.34 31.53 16.15
N PRO A 513 8.07 31.11 16.03
CA PRO A 513 7.41 30.99 14.74
C PRO A 513 6.79 32.31 14.31
N GLU A 514 7.19 32.80 13.13
CA GLU A 514 6.34 33.70 12.37
C GLU A 514 5.14 32.92 11.81
N ASN A 515 3.98 33.52 12.04
CA ASN A 515 2.65 32.95 11.91
C ASN A 515 2.26 32.79 10.44
N PHE A 516 2.51 31.61 9.86
CA PHE A 516 1.76 31.05 8.72
C PHE A 516 1.79 29.53 8.84
N ASP A 517 0.63 28.91 9.10
CA ASP A 517 0.51 27.46 9.30
C ASP A 517 0.16 26.74 7.98
N PRO A 518 1.16 26.17 7.27
CA PRO A 518 0.94 24.96 6.47
C PRO A 518 1.95 23.83 6.78
N VAL A 519 2.89 24.06 7.70
CA VAL A 519 3.96 23.12 8.02
C VAL A 519 3.53 22.23 9.18
N LEU A 520 3.19 20.98 8.86
CA LEU A 520 2.86 19.98 9.88
C LEU A 520 4.13 19.52 10.61
N THR A 521 4.05 19.37 11.93
CA THR A 521 5.09 18.71 12.73
C THR A 521 5.12 17.21 12.44
N GLU A 522 6.25 16.54 12.70
CA GLU A 522 6.37 15.09 12.47
C GLU A 522 5.30 14.27 13.19
N GLU A 523 4.95 14.65 14.42
CA GLU A 523 3.89 14.01 15.20
C GLU A 523 2.51 14.21 14.55
N ARG A 524 2.20 15.43 14.07
CA ARG A 524 0.96 15.71 13.33
C ARG A 524 0.89 14.90 12.03
N ILE A 525 2.00 14.76 11.31
CA ILE A 525 2.08 13.93 10.09
C ILE A 525 1.81 12.47 10.43
N LYS A 526 2.46 11.93 11.47
CA LYS A 526 2.30 10.55 11.90
C LYS A 526 0.84 10.25 12.29
N THR A 527 0.25 11.10 13.10
CA THR A 527 -1.16 11.00 13.50
C THR A 527 -2.10 11.08 12.30
N ALA A 528 -1.90 12.05 11.41
CA ALA A 528 -2.75 12.23 10.23
C ALA A 528 -2.66 11.03 9.27
N ASN A 529 -1.48 10.44 9.11
CA ASN A 529 -1.29 9.19 8.35
C ASN A 529 -2.07 8.02 8.97
N ILE A 530 -2.11 7.91 10.30
CA ILE A 530 -2.91 6.87 10.98
C ILE A 530 -4.40 7.05 10.70
N LEU A 531 -4.91 8.29 10.81
CA LEU A 531 -6.31 8.60 10.52
C LEU A 531 -6.67 8.33 9.06
N LEU A 532 -5.80 8.73 8.13
CA LEU A 532 -5.99 8.46 6.72
C LEU A 532 -5.99 6.95 6.45
N ASN A 533 -5.07 6.18 7.04
CA ASN A 533 -5.07 4.73 6.90
C ASN A 533 -6.35 4.09 7.45
N ASN A 534 -6.89 4.57 8.57
CA ASN A 534 -8.17 4.07 9.09
C ASN A 534 -9.33 4.36 8.13
N VAL A 535 -9.27 5.46 7.39
CA VAL A 535 -10.26 5.83 6.38
C VAL A 535 -10.10 4.98 5.12
N LEU A 536 -8.89 4.80 4.62
CA LEU A 536 -8.61 4.04 3.39
C LEU A 536 -8.73 2.52 3.58
N ASP A 537 -8.35 2.03 4.75
CA ASP A 537 -8.36 0.62 5.13
C ASP A 537 -9.10 0.41 6.47
N PRO A 538 -10.43 0.67 6.51
CA PRO A 538 -11.21 0.54 7.72
C PRO A 538 -11.18 -0.90 8.17
N LYS A 539 -10.83 -1.11 9.45
CA LYS A 539 -10.91 -2.43 10.06
C LYS A 539 -12.37 -2.87 10.04
N PHE A 540 -12.68 -3.94 9.30
CA PHE A 540 -14.00 -4.56 9.38
C PHE A 540 -14.28 -4.96 10.85
N PRO A 541 -15.44 -4.60 11.41
CA PRO A 541 -15.78 -5.05 12.74
C PRO A 541 -15.94 -6.57 12.72
N ASN A 542 -15.09 -7.28 13.47
CA ASN A 542 -15.39 -8.64 13.89
C ASN A 542 -16.63 -8.57 14.81
N ALA A 543 -17.83 -8.69 14.23
CA ALA A 543 -19.12 -8.97 14.88
C ALA A 543 -19.37 -8.31 16.25
N SER A 544 -18.88 -7.11 16.47
CA SER A 544 -19.21 -6.30 17.64
C SER A 544 -18.99 -4.84 17.28
N ASP A 545 -19.99 -4.02 17.58
CA ASP A 545 -20.05 -2.57 17.40
C ASP A 545 -18.99 -1.79 18.23
N TYR A 546 -17.87 -2.42 18.60
CA TYR A 546 -16.99 -2.00 19.69
C TYR A 546 -15.55 -1.68 19.29
N VAL A 547 -15.12 -1.87 18.03
CA VAL A 547 -13.69 -1.68 17.69
C VAL A 547 -13.30 -0.18 17.61
N ALA A 548 -14.20 0.70 17.17
CA ALA A 548 -13.99 2.15 17.26
C ALA A 548 -14.02 2.66 18.72
N ASP A 549 -14.66 1.90 19.61
CA ASP A 549 -14.86 2.22 21.02
C ASP A 549 -13.71 1.71 21.91
N VAL A 550 -12.78 0.86 21.46
CA VAL A 550 -11.74 0.30 22.37
C VAL A 550 -10.87 1.36 23.03
N ARG A 551 -10.58 2.48 22.34
CA ARG A 551 -9.79 3.58 22.92
C ARG A 551 -10.64 4.48 23.83
N GLU A 552 -11.89 4.74 23.46
CA GLU A 552 -12.83 5.52 24.29
C GLU A 552 -13.26 4.70 25.52
N GLU A 553 -13.53 3.42 25.36
CA GLU A 553 -13.82 2.46 26.42
C GLU A 553 -12.58 2.19 27.30
N ARG A 554 -11.35 2.29 26.76
CA ARG A 554 -10.13 2.34 27.58
C ARG A 554 -10.09 3.62 28.42
N ARG A 555 -10.32 4.81 27.84
CA ARG A 555 -10.41 6.06 28.61
C ARG A 555 -11.53 6.02 29.65
N ARG A 556 -12.67 5.44 29.31
CA ARG A 556 -13.80 5.20 30.21
C ARG A 556 -13.40 4.28 31.35
N ARG A 557 -12.76 3.16 31.06
CA ARG A 557 -12.26 2.21 32.06
C ARG A 557 -11.20 2.84 32.96
N ASP A 558 -10.24 3.57 32.39
CA ASP A 558 -9.20 4.28 33.12
C ASP A 558 -9.80 5.35 34.04
N TRP A 559 -10.79 6.10 33.57
CA TRP A 559 -11.49 7.07 34.42
C TRP A 559 -12.29 6.40 35.54
N PHE A 560 -12.99 5.29 35.26
CA PHE A 560 -13.71 4.54 36.30
C PHE A 560 -12.73 3.96 37.34
N GLN A 561 -11.56 3.50 36.91
CA GLN A 561 -10.49 3.04 37.80
C GLN A 561 -9.92 4.20 38.65
N GLN A 562 -9.62 5.34 38.04
CA GLN A 562 -9.14 6.53 38.74
C GLN A 562 -10.19 7.09 39.72
N ARG A 563 -11.48 7.07 39.34
CA ARG A 563 -12.59 7.48 40.21
C ARG A 563 -12.80 6.52 41.37
N ALA A 564 -12.67 5.22 41.13
CA ALA A 564 -12.71 4.21 42.19
C ALA A 564 -11.53 4.37 43.15
N HIS A 565 -10.33 4.59 42.62
CA HIS A 565 -9.14 4.87 43.42
C HIS A 565 -9.29 6.15 44.25
N ALA A 566 -9.75 7.25 43.66
CA ALA A 566 -10.02 8.51 44.37
C ALA A 566 -11.04 8.35 45.50
N LYS A 567 -12.10 7.55 45.28
CA LYS A 567 -13.06 7.19 46.34
C LYS A 567 -12.42 6.40 47.48
N LEU A 568 -11.52 5.47 47.17
CA LEU A 568 -10.84 4.64 48.16
C LEU A 568 -9.77 5.41 48.95
N THR A 569 -9.10 6.39 48.34
CA THR A 569 -8.02 7.16 48.96
C THR A 569 -8.46 8.53 49.50
N GLY A 570 -9.74 8.88 49.40
CA GLY A 570 -10.26 10.19 49.82
C GLY A 570 -9.83 11.37 48.94
N GLY A 571 -9.33 11.10 47.74
CA GLY A 571 -8.89 12.12 46.78
C GLY A 571 -10.03 12.73 45.96
N PRO A 572 -9.78 13.85 45.26
CA PRO A 572 -10.76 14.45 44.36
C PRO A 572 -11.10 13.51 43.19
N SER A 573 -12.38 13.44 42.82
CA SER A 573 -12.81 12.64 41.66
C SER A 573 -12.23 13.21 40.36
N PRO A 574 -11.70 12.37 39.46
CA PRO A 574 -11.20 12.83 38.16
C PRO A 574 -12.34 13.45 37.35
N VAL A 575 -12.07 14.58 36.68
CA VAL A 575 -13.04 15.22 35.79
C VAL A 575 -13.17 14.39 34.53
N TRP A 576 -14.41 14.06 34.13
CA TRP A 576 -14.68 13.38 32.88
C TRP A 576 -14.56 14.39 31.73
N THR A 577 -13.49 14.31 30.96
CA THR A 577 -13.29 15.11 29.75
C THR A 577 -13.69 14.27 28.54
N HIS A 578 -14.94 14.38 28.09
CA HIS A 578 -15.22 14.02 26.70
C HIS A 578 -14.28 14.85 25.83
N LYS A 579 -13.49 14.20 24.96
CA LYS A 579 -12.76 14.96 23.95
C LYS A 579 -13.81 15.68 23.13
N ARG A 580 -13.84 17.01 23.19
CA ARG A 580 -14.79 17.80 22.42
C ARG A 580 -14.48 17.51 20.96
N VAL A 581 -15.35 16.77 20.27
CA VAL A 581 -15.14 16.44 18.86
C VAL A 581 -15.22 17.77 18.10
N VAL A 582 -14.05 18.30 17.73
CA VAL A 582 -13.95 19.46 16.85
C VAL A 582 -14.39 18.98 15.48
N ASN A 583 -15.36 19.66 14.86
CA ASN A 583 -15.72 19.36 13.48
C ASN A 583 -14.52 19.72 12.57
N PRO A 584 -13.80 18.75 11.98
CA PRO A 584 -12.63 19.01 11.16
C PRO A 584 -12.99 19.75 9.85
N PHE A 585 -14.25 19.66 9.41
CA PHE A 585 -14.75 20.18 8.13
C PHE A 585 -15.36 21.58 8.22
N THR A 586 -15.12 22.32 9.30
CA THR A 586 -15.64 23.69 9.49
C THR A 586 -15.27 24.67 8.38
N LYS A 587 -14.16 24.43 7.67
CA LYS A 587 -13.72 25.25 6.53
C LYS A 587 -14.43 24.93 5.21
N GLY A 588 -15.27 23.89 5.15
CA GLY A 588 -15.95 23.42 3.94
C GLY A 588 -14.98 22.77 2.95
N GLY A 589 -14.22 23.59 2.23
CA GLY A 589 -13.22 23.18 1.24
C GLY A 589 -11.89 23.94 1.38
N PRO A 590 -10.93 23.70 0.47
CA PRO A 590 -9.68 24.46 0.44
C PRO A 590 -9.94 25.96 0.19
N PRO A 591 -8.95 26.84 0.38
CA PRO A 591 -9.17 28.27 0.16
C PRO A 591 -9.74 28.58 -1.24
N ASN A 592 -10.81 29.37 -1.29
CA ASN A 592 -11.57 29.72 -2.51
C ASN A 592 -12.19 28.53 -3.27
N TRP A 593 -12.51 27.43 -2.59
CA TRP A 593 -13.15 26.26 -3.20
C TRP A 593 -14.51 26.58 -3.85
N GLU A 594 -15.22 27.61 -3.37
CA GLU A 594 -16.49 28.04 -3.95
C GLU A 594 -16.35 28.52 -5.40
N SER A 595 -15.13 28.90 -5.80
CA SER A 595 -14.79 29.31 -7.17
C SER A 595 -14.53 28.13 -8.13
N LEU A 596 -14.51 26.89 -7.64
CA LEU A 596 -14.33 25.71 -8.48
C LEU A 596 -15.56 25.51 -9.36
N ALA A 597 -15.38 25.68 -10.67
CA ALA A 597 -16.39 25.36 -11.67
C ALA A 597 -16.90 23.92 -11.52
N ARG A 598 -18.17 23.70 -11.89
CA ARG A 598 -18.85 22.38 -11.87
C ARG A 598 -19.65 22.11 -13.15
N GLU A 599 -19.33 22.80 -14.24
CA GLU A 599 -20.11 22.76 -15.48
C GLU A 599 -19.74 21.55 -16.35
N THR A 600 -18.45 21.37 -16.62
CA THR A 600 -17.93 20.30 -17.47
C THR A 600 -17.73 18.99 -16.70
N CYS A 601 -17.53 17.86 -17.40
CA CYS A 601 -17.24 16.58 -16.72
C CYS A 601 -15.91 16.64 -15.95
N TRP A 602 -14.90 17.27 -16.55
CA TRP A 602 -13.61 17.53 -15.93
C TRP A 602 -13.74 18.46 -14.73
N ASP A 603 -14.53 19.54 -14.82
CA ASP A 603 -14.73 20.45 -13.70
C ASP A 603 -15.35 19.76 -12.50
N ARG A 604 -16.32 18.89 -12.74
CA ARG A 604 -16.97 18.06 -11.72
C ARG A 604 -16.01 17.04 -11.11
N LEU A 605 -15.21 16.33 -11.91
CA LEU A 605 -14.19 15.41 -11.41
C LEU A 605 -13.12 16.14 -10.60
N LYS A 606 -12.65 17.29 -11.10
CA LYS A 606 -11.70 18.19 -10.42
C LYS A 606 -12.23 18.61 -9.06
N TYR A 607 -13.50 19.02 -8.99
CA TYR A 607 -14.17 19.36 -7.74
C TYR A 607 -14.17 18.18 -6.76
N MET A 608 -14.61 16.99 -7.19
CA MET A 608 -14.60 15.79 -6.35
C MET A 608 -13.21 15.47 -5.80
N TRP A 609 -12.19 15.58 -6.65
CA TRP A 609 -10.81 15.29 -6.30
C TRP A 609 -10.26 16.24 -5.24
N VAL A 610 -10.42 17.54 -5.49
CA VAL A 610 -9.94 18.61 -4.62
C VAL A 610 -10.65 18.54 -3.26
N MET A 611 -11.97 18.37 -3.26
CA MET A 611 -12.75 18.27 -2.02
C MET A 611 -12.42 16.99 -1.24
N THR A 612 -12.25 15.86 -1.90
CA THR A 612 -11.87 14.59 -1.23
C THR A 612 -10.51 14.72 -0.55
N TYR A 613 -9.51 15.23 -1.26
CA TYR A 613 -8.16 15.38 -0.70
C TYR A 613 -8.12 16.44 0.40
N TRP A 614 -8.91 17.49 0.29
CA TRP A 614 -9.07 18.45 1.37
C TRP A 614 -9.73 17.83 2.61
N ARG A 615 -10.79 17.02 2.44
CA ARG A 615 -11.41 16.27 3.54
C ARG A 615 -10.38 15.35 4.22
N PHE A 616 -9.55 14.65 3.46
CA PHE A 616 -8.42 13.89 4.02
C PHE A 616 -7.46 14.77 4.80
N TYR A 617 -7.06 15.91 4.24
CA TYR A 617 -6.16 16.85 4.90
C TYR A 617 -6.74 17.34 6.24
N GLN A 618 -8.03 17.62 6.29
CA GLN A 618 -8.74 18.10 7.48
C GLN A 618 -8.86 17.05 8.60
N LEU A 619 -8.76 15.75 8.29
CA LEU A 619 -8.80 14.70 9.33
C LEU A 619 -7.73 14.90 10.41
N LYS A 620 -6.60 15.56 10.08
CA LYS A 620 -5.55 15.90 11.05
C LYS A 620 -6.07 16.69 12.27
N GLU A 621 -7.18 17.41 12.11
CA GLU A 621 -7.80 18.24 13.16
C GLU A 621 -8.60 17.41 14.19
N LEU A 622 -8.89 16.12 13.92
CA LEU A 622 -9.62 15.25 14.84
C LEU A 622 -8.79 14.86 16.08
N GLU A 623 -7.46 14.86 15.95
CA GLU A 623 -6.54 14.50 17.04
C GLU A 623 -5.91 15.69 17.77
N LEU A 624 -6.08 16.93 17.27
CA LEU A 624 -5.85 18.17 18.04
C LEU A 624 -6.88 18.31 19.18
#